data_AF-A0A7C5XC35-F1
#
_entry.id   AF-A0A7C5XC35-F1
#
_cell.length_a   1.000
_cell.length_b   1.000
_cell.length_c   1.000
_cell.angle_alpha   90.00
_cell.angle_beta   90.00
_cell.angle_gamma   90.00
#
_symmetry.space_group_name_H-M   'P 1'
#
loop_
_entity.id
_entity.type
_entity.pdbx_description
1 polymer ?
#
loop_
_entity_poly.entity_id
_entity_poly.type
_entity_poly.pdbx_seq_one_letter_code
_entity_poly.pdbx_strand_id
1 'polypeptide(L)'
;MTGCCYLDTYHITILQMLILMYKNHLLSNHGKNTASLYYMANTSNISIATLYRKSLELMDMGLIDKIDKGHYIITTKGALVLALLYLSGVSGISDDVFRLAIGKLKEDWDLAEFSDDEVISYINLINRGVTRTKTPLVSICAQSLSYTLHYILQEPLSYLNNNKLIMNFIAENLDLPIDKVKVAERVIAKALLEYLPTITLKDGCKVALLLQGDQSRKVMIVKVAMKCRMHGYKLGIDCPIANSLISRILTNGHA
;
A
#
# COMPACT_ATOMS: atom_id res chain seq x y z
N MET A 1 14.41 5.77 26.30
CA MET A 1 13.96 7.19 26.27
C MET A 1 13.19 7.40 24.99
N THR A 2 11.87 7.42 25.09
CA THR A 2 10.92 7.55 23.98
C THR A 2 10.68 9.03 23.68
N GLY A 3 11.45 9.57 22.73
CA GLY A 3 11.07 10.81 22.05
C GLY A 3 9.89 10.49 21.13
N CYS A 4 8.75 11.15 21.34
CA CYS A 4 7.60 11.03 20.46
C CYS A 4 8.03 11.44 19.03
N CYS A 5 8.04 10.50 18.09
CA CYS A 5 8.49 10.71 16.72
C CYS A 5 7.41 11.47 15.92
N TYR A 6 7.41 12.79 16.05
CA TYR A 6 6.57 13.68 15.26
C TYR A 6 7.33 14.14 14.01
N LEU A 7 6.68 14.07 12.85
CA LEU A 7 7.21 14.64 11.61
C LEU A 7 7.04 16.16 11.63
N ASP A 8 8.14 16.86 11.87
CA ASP A 8 8.19 18.32 11.72
C ASP A 8 8.42 18.75 10.26
N THR A 9 8.46 20.06 10.03
CA THR A 9 8.65 20.64 8.69
C THR A 9 9.96 20.21 8.03
N TYR A 10 11.05 20.02 8.78
CA TYR A 10 12.33 19.58 8.21
C TYR A 10 12.25 18.14 7.71
N HIS A 11 11.58 17.25 8.44
CA HIS A 11 11.35 15.87 7.99
C HIS A 11 10.60 15.86 6.66
N ILE A 12 9.52 16.64 6.57
CA ILE A 12 8.70 16.72 5.37
C ILE A 12 9.55 17.28 4.22
N THR A 13 10.29 18.38 4.43
CA THR A 13 11.17 18.95 3.40
C THR A 13 12.21 17.95 2.89
N ILE A 14 12.84 17.15 3.75
CA ILE A 14 13.81 16.13 3.34
C ILE A 14 13.12 15.06 2.46
N LEU A 15 11.94 14.57 2.86
CA LEU A 15 11.19 13.60 2.06
C LEU A 15 10.81 14.16 0.69
N GLN A 16 10.36 15.42 0.63
CA GLN A 16 10.05 16.11 -0.62
C GLN A 16 11.28 16.24 -1.54
N MET A 17 12.44 16.59 -0.99
CA MET A 17 13.68 16.69 -1.78
C MET A 17 14.10 15.34 -2.32
N LEU A 18 14.04 14.29 -1.50
CA LEU A 18 14.41 12.94 -1.91
C LEU A 18 13.51 12.40 -3.02
N ILE A 19 12.18 12.60 -2.94
CA ILE A 19 11.27 12.14 -4.01
C ILE A 19 11.43 12.97 -5.29
N LEU A 20 11.77 14.25 -5.21
CA LEU A 20 12.10 15.07 -6.39
C LEU A 20 13.42 14.62 -7.04
N MET A 21 14.41 14.27 -6.23
CA MET A 21 15.70 13.73 -6.72
C MET A 21 15.53 12.36 -7.37
N TYR A 22 14.63 11.53 -6.84
CA TYR A 22 14.26 10.25 -7.45
C TYR A 22 13.84 10.42 -8.92
N LYS A 23 12.97 11.39 -9.20
CA LYS A 23 12.56 11.75 -10.57
C LYS A 23 13.76 12.11 -11.45
N ASN A 24 14.68 12.93 -10.93
CA ASN A 24 15.83 13.40 -11.70
C ASN A 24 16.83 12.28 -12.00
N HIS A 25 16.96 11.29 -11.11
CA HIS A 25 17.77 10.09 -11.36
C HIS A 25 17.12 9.19 -12.43
N LEU A 26 15.79 9.08 -12.45
CA LEU A 26 15.06 8.37 -13.51
C LEU A 26 15.20 9.06 -14.88
N LEU A 27 15.31 10.39 -14.90
CA LEU A 27 15.36 11.18 -16.13
C LEU A 27 16.79 11.46 -16.64
N SER A 28 17.82 11.32 -15.82
CA SER A 28 19.20 11.69 -16.15
C SER A 28 20.17 10.52 -15.91
N ASN A 29 20.66 9.93 -17.01
CA ASN A 29 21.78 8.97 -17.00
C ASN A 29 23.14 9.62 -16.65
N HIS A 30 23.18 10.89 -16.25
CA HIS A 30 24.41 11.57 -15.89
C HIS A 30 24.63 11.48 -14.38
N GLY A 31 25.48 10.53 -13.97
CA GLY A 31 25.82 10.12 -12.60
C GLY A 31 26.37 11.18 -11.62
N LYS A 32 25.81 12.40 -11.61
CA LYS A 32 25.92 13.31 -10.46
C LYS A 32 24.90 12.87 -9.43
N ASN A 33 25.39 12.34 -8.32
CA ASN A 33 24.56 11.81 -7.24
C ASN A 33 23.90 12.99 -6.47
N THR A 34 22.75 13.45 -6.95
CA THR A 34 21.99 14.59 -6.41
C THR A 34 21.33 14.28 -5.07
N ALA A 35 21.25 12.99 -4.72
CA ALA A 35 20.69 12.47 -3.47
C ALA A 35 21.59 12.70 -2.23
N SER A 36 22.41 13.75 -2.23
CA SER A 36 23.34 14.06 -1.13
C SER A 36 22.80 15.14 -0.20
N LEU A 37 23.06 15.00 1.11
CA LEU A 37 22.69 16.03 2.08
C LEU A 37 23.38 17.38 1.81
N TYR A 38 24.56 17.36 1.20
CA TYR A 38 25.26 18.58 0.80
C TYR A 38 24.50 19.33 -0.29
N TYR A 39 23.98 18.62 -1.29
CA TYR A 39 23.14 19.23 -2.31
C TYR A 39 21.86 19.80 -1.69
N MET A 40 21.21 19.07 -0.79
CA MET A 40 20.03 19.57 -0.06
C MET A 40 20.35 20.81 0.77
N ALA A 41 21.49 20.86 1.48
CA ALA A 41 21.89 22.02 2.27
C ALA A 41 21.99 23.29 1.40
N ASN A 42 22.61 23.15 0.23
CA ASN A 42 22.82 24.25 -0.71
C ASN A 42 21.52 24.77 -1.34
N THR A 43 20.49 23.93 -1.49
CA THR A 43 19.22 24.31 -2.12
C THR A 43 18.13 24.72 -1.14
N SER A 44 18.20 24.27 0.12
CA SER A 44 17.14 24.42 1.12
C SER A 44 17.38 25.51 2.16
N ASN A 45 18.57 26.12 2.18
CA ASN A 45 19.03 27.01 3.26
C ASN A 45 18.95 26.35 4.65
N ILE A 46 19.00 25.01 4.73
CA ILE A 46 19.07 24.26 5.98
C ILE A 46 20.53 23.87 6.24
N SER A 47 21.00 24.05 7.48
CA SER A 47 22.36 23.66 7.83
C SER A 47 22.58 22.15 7.66
N ILE A 48 23.77 21.76 7.20
CA ILE A 48 24.13 20.35 6.99
C ILE A 48 23.99 19.52 8.28
N ALA A 49 24.29 20.11 9.43
CA ALA A 49 24.15 19.47 10.74
C ALA A 49 22.68 19.14 11.07
N THR A 50 21.75 20.06 10.76
CA THR A 50 20.31 19.83 10.94
C THR A 50 19.81 18.74 10.00
N LEU A 51 20.22 18.78 8.72
CA LEU A 51 19.88 17.73 7.76
C LEU A 51 20.38 16.36 8.21
N TYR A 52 21.61 16.26 8.71
CA TYR A 52 22.16 15.01 9.22
C TYR A 52 21.34 14.45 10.38
N ARG A 53 21.06 15.28 11.39
CA ARG A 53 20.25 14.89 12.55
C ARG A 53 18.85 14.43 12.15
N LYS A 54 18.17 15.20 11.30
CA LYS A 54 16.81 14.87 10.85
C LYS A 54 16.78 13.66 9.92
N SER A 55 17.83 13.43 9.15
CA SER A 55 17.97 12.22 8.34
C SER A 55 18.18 10.97 9.21
N LEU A 56 18.91 11.07 10.32
CA LEU A 56 19.01 9.99 11.31
C LEU A 56 17.63 9.65 11.90
N GLU A 57 16.86 10.67 12.31
CA GLU A 57 15.48 10.49 12.79
C GLU A 57 14.60 9.82 11.72
N LEU A 58 14.68 10.24 10.46
CA LEU A 58 13.94 9.61 9.34
C LEU A 58 14.35 8.16 9.08
N MET A 59 15.63 7.82 9.20
CA MET A 59 16.14 6.45 9.07
C MET A 59 15.65 5.56 10.22
N ASP A 60 15.67 6.06 11.45
CA ASP A 60 15.15 5.34 12.61
C ASP A 60 13.64 5.06 12.47
N MET A 61 12.91 5.96 11.80
CA MET A 61 11.50 5.75 11.43
C MET A 61 11.31 4.87 10.18
N GLY A 62 12.38 4.51 9.47
CA GLY A 62 12.34 3.71 8.23
C GLY A 62 11.73 4.44 7.03
N LEU A 63 11.74 5.78 7.03
CA LEU A 63 11.17 6.60 5.96
C LEU A 63 12.19 6.90 4.84
N ILE A 64 13.48 6.81 5.17
CA ILE A 64 14.59 6.93 4.22
C ILE A 64 15.63 5.85 4.52
N ASP A 65 16.39 5.45 3.50
CA ASP A 65 17.54 4.55 3.63
C ASP A 65 18.82 5.26 3.18
N LYS A 66 19.95 4.85 3.76
CA LYS A 66 21.26 5.31 3.33
C LYS A 66 21.87 4.32 2.35
N ILE A 67 22.18 4.78 1.14
CA ILE A 67 22.78 3.95 0.08
C ILE A 67 24.30 4.05 0.03
N ASP A 68 24.86 5.23 0.35
CA ASP A 68 26.30 5.48 0.37
C ASP A 68 26.63 6.64 1.33
N LYS A 69 27.90 6.98 1.50
CA LYS A 69 28.36 8.09 2.33
C LYS A 69 27.69 9.40 1.92
N GLY A 70 26.77 9.85 2.77
CA GLY A 70 26.03 11.10 2.58
C GLY A 70 24.89 11.04 1.57
N HIS A 71 24.58 9.85 1.02
CA HIS A 71 23.54 9.64 0.01
C HIS A 71 22.37 8.84 0.57
N TYR A 72 21.17 9.34 0.34
CA TYR A 72 19.94 8.82 0.94
C TYR A 72 18.87 8.64 -0.11
N ILE A 73 17.98 7.67 0.08
CA ILE A 73 16.82 7.43 -0.77
C ILE A 73 15.58 7.39 0.09
N ILE A 74 14.44 7.80 -0.48
CA ILE A 74 13.14 7.63 0.18
C ILE A 74 12.70 6.17 0.09
N THR A 75 12.16 5.61 1.16
CA THR A 75 11.63 4.23 1.16
C THR A 75 10.19 4.19 0.65
N THR A 76 9.65 3.00 0.41
CA THR A 76 8.21 2.80 0.12
C THR A 76 7.33 3.38 1.23
N LYS A 77 7.74 3.19 2.49
CA LYS A 77 7.07 3.77 3.65
C LYS A 77 7.15 5.30 3.64
N GLY A 78 8.31 5.87 3.34
CA GLY A 78 8.47 7.32 3.17
C GLY A 78 7.55 7.90 2.10
N ALA A 79 7.45 7.24 0.95
CA ALA A 79 6.58 7.65 -0.14
C ALA A 79 5.09 7.58 0.25
N LEU A 80 4.68 6.50 0.94
CA LEU A 80 3.30 6.38 1.43
C LEU A 80 2.98 7.46 2.47
N VAL A 81 3.87 7.70 3.43
CA VAL A 81 3.68 8.76 4.43
C VAL A 81 3.53 10.13 3.76
N LEU A 82 4.37 10.43 2.76
CA LEU A 82 4.28 11.69 2.01
C LEU A 82 2.94 11.83 1.28
N ALA A 83 2.45 10.75 0.66
CA ALA A 83 1.14 10.73 0.01
C ALA A 83 -0.01 10.92 1.01
N LEU A 84 0.06 10.28 2.18
CA LEU A 84 -0.95 10.41 3.24
C LEU A 84 -0.97 11.82 3.85
N LEU A 85 0.19 12.46 4.02
CA LEU A 85 0.29 13.85 4.47
C LEU A 85 -0.40 14.81 3.49
N TYR A 86 -0.17 14.63 2.18
CA TYR A 86 -0.83 15.41 1.13
C TYR A 86 -2.36 15.24 1.19
N LEU A 87 -2.84 13.99 1.23
CA LEU A 87 -4.28 13.70 1.30
C LEU A 87 -4.94 14.18 2.59
N SER A 88 -4.16 14.34 3.67
CA SER A 88 -4.61 14.91 4.94
C SER A 88 -4.62 16.44 4.95
N GLY A 89 -4.23 17.09 3.85
CA GLY A 89 -4.22 18.55 3.72
C GLY A 89 -3.04 19.25 4.39
N VAL A 90 -1.94 18.53 4.68
CA VAL A 90 -0.72 19.16 5.20
C VAL A 90 -0.16 20.11 4.15
N SER A 91 -0.03 21.39 4.51
CA SER A 91 0.43 22.44 3.60
C SER A 91 1.90 22.26 3.22
N GLY A 92 2.26 22.78 2.04
CA GLY A 92 3.64 22.78 1.56
C GLY A 92 4.09 21.51 0.83
N ILE A 93 3.18 20.55 0.58
CA ILE A 93 3.39 19.41 -0.31
C ILE A 93 2.67 19.70 -1.64
N SER A 94 3.41 19.78 -2.75
CA SER A 94 2.82 20.06 -4.06
C SER A 94 2.17 18.82 -4.70
N ASP A 95 1.27 19.04 -5.66
CA ASP A 95 0.68 17.93 -6.44
C ASP A 95 1.77 17.16 -7.20
N ASP A 96 2.80 17.82 -7.73
CA ASP A 96 3.93 17.15 -8.38
C ASP A 96 4.63 16.15 -7.44
N VAL A 97 4.89 16.57 -6.20
CA VAL A 97 5.52 15.72 -5.18
C VAL A 97 4.61 14.54 -4.85
N PHE A 98 3.30 14.79 -4.71
CA PHE A 98 2.30 13.75 -4.51
C PHE A 98 2.30 12.74 -5.66
N ARG A 99 2.25 13.20 -6.91
CA ARG A 99 2.27 12.34 -8.11
C ARG A 99 3.55 11.51 -8.21
N LEU A 100 4.70 12.06 -7.81
CA LEU A 100 5.95 11.28 -7.74
C LEU A 100 5.92 10.21 -6.64
N ALA A 101 5.33 10.52 -5.48
CA ALA A 101 5.12 9.52 -4.44
C ALA A 101 4.21 8.38 -4.94
N ILE A 102 3.12 8.70 -5.67
CA ILE A 102 2.27 7.69 -6.33
C ILE A 102 3.08 6.85 -7.32
N GLY A 103 3.88 7.49 -8.18
CA GLY A 103 4.74 6.79 -9.15
C GLY A 103 5.71 5.82 -8.47
N LYS A 104 6.36 6.25 -7.38
CA LYS A 104 7.26 5.39 -6.60
C LYS A 104 6.51 4.22 -5.95
N LEU A 105 5.35 4.46 -5.36
CA LEU A 105 4.53 3.39 -4.77
C LEU A 105 4.08 2.39 -5.84
N LYS A 106 3.78 2.86 -7.05
CA LYS A 106 3.45 1.98 -8.17
C LYS A 106 4.62 1.09 -8.56
N GLU A 107 5.83 1.61 -8.55
CA GLU A 107 7.02 0.82 -8.82
C GLU A 107 7.29 -0.20 -7.71
N ASP A 108 7.35 0.27 -6.46
CA ASP A 108 7.68 -0.56 -5.29
C ASP A 108 6.63 -1.67 -5.04
N TRP A 109 5.37 -1.45 -5.41
CA TRP A 109 4.27 -2.42 -5.28
C TRP A 109 3.88 -3.14 -6.58
N ASP A 110 4.68 -2.98 -7.65
CA ASP A 110 4.44 -3.62 -8.96
C ASP A 110 3.04 -3.27 -9.55
N LEU A 111 2.60 -2.04 -9.41
CA LEU A 111 1.31 -1.53 -9.88
C LEU A 111 1.39 -0.82 -11.24
N ALA A 112 2.36 -1.17 -12.09
CA ALA A 112 2.54 -0.54 -13.39
C ALA A 112 1.29 -0.61 -14.30
N GLU A 113 0.53 -1.72 -14.22
CA GLU A 113 -0.70 -1.94 -15.01
C GLU A 113 -1.96 -1.26 -14.46
N PHE A 114 -1.85 -0.52 -13.36
CA PHE A 114 -2.97 0.16 -12.69
C PHE A 114 -2.89 1.66 -12.98
N SER A 115 -4.04 2.28 -13.23
CA SER A 115 -4.13 3.73 -13.42
C SER A 115 -3.80 4.46 -12.11
N ASP A 116 -3.34 5.71 -12.23
CA ASP A 116 -3.04 6.53 -11.06
C ASP A 116 -4.29 6.76 -10.19
N ASP A 117 -5.46 6.87 -10.80
CA ASP A 117 -6.73 7.07 -10.09
C ASP A 117 -7.10 5.85 -9.22
N GLU A 118 -6.87 4.62 -9.72
CA GLU A 118 -7.09 3.40 -8.93
C GLU A 118 -6.16 3.36 -7.71
N VAL A 119 -4.89 3.73 -7.89
CA VAL A 119 -3.87 3.73 -6.83
C VAL A 119 -4.12 4.84 -5.81
N ILE A 120 -4.44 6.04 -6.27
CA ILE A 120 -4.83 7.17 -5.40
C ILE A 120 -6.10 6.82 -4.62
N SER A 121 -7.08 6.20 -5.28
CA SER A 121 -8.29 5.75 -4.59
C SER A 121 -7.97 4.72 -3.52
N TYR A 122 -7.06 3.78 -3.76
CA TYR A 122 -6.62 2.81 -2.76
C TYR A 122 -5.91 3.49 -1.58
N ILE A 123 -5.00 4.42 -1.84
CA ILE A 123 -4.28 5.16 -0.79
C ILE A 123 -5.25 6.03 0.03
N ASN A 124 -6.32 6.57 -0.57
CA ASN A 124 -7.39 7.24 0.18
C ASN A 124 -8.12 6.29 1.15
N LEU A 125 -8.33 5.02 0.77
CA LEU A 125 -8.88 4.01 1.69
C LEU A 125 -7.92 3.76 2.86
N ILE A 126 -6.62 3.65 2.59
CA ILE A 126 -5.59 3.55 3.65
C ILE A 126 -5.65 4.79 4.55
N ASN A 127 -5.71 5.99 3.99
CA ASN A 127 -5.77 7.24 4.76
C ASN A 127 -6.97 7.28 5.70
N ARG A 128 -8.15 6.86 5.21
CA ARG A 128 -9.36 6.72 6.01
C ARG A 128 -9.16 5.73 7.16
N GLY A 129 -8.56 4.58 6.85
CA GLY A 129 -8.28 3.52 7.82
C GLY A 129 -7.33 3.96 8.94
N VAL A 130 -6.22 4.59 8.57
CA VAL A 130 -5.21 5.17 9.46
C VAL A 130 -5.83 6.25 10.36
N THR A 131 -6.62 7.16 9.78
CA THR A 131 -7.31 8.21 10.53
C THR A 131 -8.28 7.64 11.56
N ARG A 132 -9.08 6.65 11.16
CA ARG A 132 -10.09 6.00 12.02
C ARG A 132 -9.45 5.26 13.20
N THR A 133 -8.34 4.56 12.95
CA THR A 133 -7.58 3.84 13.99
C THR A 133 -6.65 4.75 14.79
N LYS A 134 -6.52 6.04 14.41
CA LYS A 134 -5.55 6.98 14.96
C LYS A 134 -4.11 6.44 14.92
N THR A 135 -3.81 5.67 13.88
CA THR A 135 -2.47 5.08 13.71
C THR A 135 -1.48 6.20 13.39
N PRO A 136 -0.37 6.35 14.14
CA PRO A 136 0.67 7.30 13.78
C PRO A 136 1.25 7.01 12.39
N LEU A 137 1.41 8.03 11.55
CA LEU A 137 1.93 7.83 10.18
C LEU A 137 3.32 7.17 10.19
N VAL A 138 4.15 7.49 11.18
CA VAL A 138 5.48 6.91 11.37
C VAL A 138 5.47 5.42 11.74
N SER A 139 4.34 4.86 12.18
CA SER A 139 4.21 3.43 12.50
C SER A 139 3.59 2.61 11.36
N ILE A 140 3.38 3.20 10.18
CA ILE A 140 2.77 2.49 9.05
C ILE A 140 3.71 1.43 8.47
N CYS A 141 3.17 0.25 8.16
CA CYS A 141 3.85 -0.82 7.46
C CYS A 141 3.47 -0.78 5.97
N ALA A 142 4.47 -0.56 5.12
CA ALA A 142 4.27 -0.36 3.68
C ALA A 142 5.29 -1.09 2.80
N GLN A 143 6.09 -1.99 3.39
CA GLN A 143 7.14 -2.75 2.68
C GLN A 143 6.57 -3.61 1.54
N SER A 144 5.34 -4.08 1.70
CA SER A 144 4.58 -4.83 0.69
C SER A 144 3.16 -4.27 0.62
N LEU A 145 2.55 -4.35 -0.57
CA LEU A 145 1.17 -3.98 -0.79
C LEU A 145 0.23 -4.77 0.15
N SER A 146 0.48 -6.07 0.33
CA SER A 146 -0.33 -6.93 1.21
C SER A 146 -0.39 -6.46 2.66
N TYR A 147 0.68 -5.83 3.18
CA TYR A 147 0.69 -5.32 4.57
C TYR A 147 -0.23 -4.12 4.76
N THR A 148 -0.51 -3.36 3.71
CA THR A 148 -1.40 -2.20 3.78
C THR A 148 -2.88 -2.59 3.90
N LEU A 149 -3.22 -3.87 3.66
CA LEU A 149 -4.58 -4.39 3.86
C LEU A 149 -5.09 -4.24 5.29
N HIS A 150 -4.21 -4.27 6.29
CA HIS A 150 -4.62 -4.11 7.69
C HIS A 150 -5.31 -2.76 7.95
N TYR A 151 -4.96 -1.71 7.18
CA TYR A 151 -5.59 -0.40 7.33
C TYR A 151 -7.01 -0.35 6.75
N ILE A 152 -7.30 -1.15 5.72
CA ILE A 152 -8.63 -1.19 5.08
C ILE A 152 -9.52 -2.32 5.65
N LEU A 153 -8.91 -3.38 6.17
CA LEU A 153 -9.55 -4.52 6.83
C LEU A 153 -9.37 -4.42 8.33
N GLN A 154 -10.05 -3.46 8.95
CA GLN A 154 -9.98 -3.22 10.40
C GLN A 154 -10.57 -4.38 11.23
N GLU A 155 -11.54 -5.09 10.64
CA GLU A 155 -12.12 -6.30 11.22
C GLU A 155 -11.55 -7.55 10.54
N PRO A 156 -11.34 -8.65 11.29
CA PRO A 156 -10.94 -9.93 10.74
C PRO A 156 -11.85 -10.38 9.59
N LEU A 157 -11.25 -10.88 8.51
CA LEU A 157 -11.99 -11.44 7.36
C LEU A 157 -12.90 -12.62 7.75
N SER A 158 -12.69 -13.25 8.91
CA SER A 158 -13.60 -14.26 9.46
C SER A 158 -15.01 -13.72 9.74
N TYR A 159 -15.18 -12.41 9.92
CA TYR A 159 -16.49 -11.76 10.07
C TYR A 159 -17.17 -11.46 8.74
N LEU A 160 -16.55 -11.79 7.60
CA LEU A 160 -17.18 -11.70 6.30
C LEU A 160 -18.29 -12.76 6.22
N ASN A 161 -19.53 -12.39 6.53
CA ASN A 161 -20.67 -13.29 6.39
C ASN A 161 -20.83 -13.76 4.93
N ASN A 162 -21.26 -15.01 4.73
CA ASN A 162 -21.37 -15.69 3.43
C ASN A 162 -22.09 -14.90 2.31
N ASN A 163 -23.00 -13.99 2.67
CA ASN A 163 -23.77 -13.20 1.69
C ASN A 163 -23.20 -11.80 1.44
N LYS A 164 -22.13 -11.41 2.14
CA LYS A 164 -21.56 -10.07 2.07
C LYS A 164 -20.36 -10.05 1.13
N LEU A 165 -20.45 -9.26 0.06
CA LEU A 165 -19.32 -9.02 -0.81
C LEU A 165 -18.20 -8.32 -0.03
N ILE A 166 -16.95 -8.72 -0.28
CA ILE A 166 -15.74 -8.11 0.31
C ILE A 166 -15.74 -6.57 0.14
N MET A 167 -16.28 -6.05 -0.96
CA MET A 167 -16.44 -4.61 -1.18
C MET A 167 -17.35 -3.95 -0.15
N ASN A 168 -18.51 -4.57 0.17
CA ASN A 168 -19.43 -4.06 1.18
C ASN A 168 -18.79 -4.12 2.56
N PHE A 169 -18.03 -5.17 2.85
CA PHE A 169 -17.29 -5.30 4.10
C PHE A 169 -16.27 -4.17 4.28
N ILE A 170 -15.47 -3.86 3.26
CA ILE A 170 -14.52 -2.75 3.30
C ILE A 170 -15.23 -1.40 3.42
N ALA A 171 -16.31 -1.19 2.65
CA ALA A 171 -17.09 0.04 2.66
C ALA A 171 -17.66 0.34 4.06
N GLU A 172 -18.25 -0.66 4.71
CA GLU A 172 -18.80 -0.53 6.07
C GLU A 172 -17.71 -0.34 7.13
N ASN A 173 -16.59 -1.07 7.05
CA ASN A 173 -15.47 -0.91 7.98
C ASN A 173 -14.88 0.49 7.94
N LEU A 174 -14.81 1.10 6.75
CA LEU A 174 -14.26 2.43 6.56
C LEU A 174 -15.30 3.55 6.66
N ASP A 175 -16.58 3.22 6.79
CA ASP A 175 -17.70 4.17 6.74
C ASP A 175 -17.60 5.05 5.49
N LEU A 176 -17.61 4.40 4.32
CA LEU A 176 -17.49 5.00 3.00
C LEU A 176 -18.52 4.42 2.02
N PRO A 177 -18.97 5.19 1.02
CA PRO A 177 -19.83 4.66 -0.03
C PRO A 177 -19.07 3.63 -0.89
N ILE A 178 -19.80 2.60 -1.35
CA ILE A 178 -19.23 1.49 -2.12
C ILE A 178 -18.51 1.95 -3.40
N ASP A 179 -18.96 3.04 -4.02
CA ASP A 179 -18.36 3.57 -5.25
C ASP A 179 -16.89 3.98 -5.04
N LYS A 180 -16.53 4.47 -3.85
CA LYS A 180 -15.14 4.80 -3.50
C LYS A 180 -14.27 3.56 -3.36
N VAL A 181 -14.83 2.45 -2.92
CA VAL A 181 -14.13 1.16 -2.84
C VAL A 181 -13.98 0.54 -4.24
N LYS A 182 -15.00 0.70 -5.09
CA LYS A 182 -15.05 0.15 -6.44
C LYS A 182 -13.96 0.72 -7.34
N VAL A 183 -13.61 2.00 -7.21
CA VAL A 183 -12.50 2.60 -7.97
C VAL A 183 -11.16 1.94 -7.63
N ALA A 184 -10.96 1.49 -6.38
CA ALA A 184 -9.76 0.80 -5.95
C ALA A 184 -9.82 -0.74 -6.09
N GLU A 185 -10.89 -1.30 -6.66
CA GLU A 185 -11.19 -2.74 -6.66
C GLU A 185 -10.01 -3.60 -7.14
N ARG A 186 -9.38 -3.21 -8.25
CA ARG A 186 -8.27 -3.95 -8.85
C ARG A 186 -7.05 -3.99 -7.92
N VAL A 187 -6.70 -2.87 -7.29
CA VAL A 187 -5.55 -2.77 -6.37
C VAL A 187 -5.81 -3.60 -5.11
N ILE A 188 -7.03 -3.52 -4.55
CA ILE A 188 -7.45 -4.35 -3.41
C ILE A 188 -7.36 -5.84 -3.76
N ALA A 189 -7.84 -6.23 -4.94
CA ALA A 189 -7.79 -7.61 -5.39
C ALA A 189 -6.35 -8.13 -5.53
N LYS A 190 -5.43 -7.29 -6.05
CA LYS A 190 -3.99 -7.63 -6.08
C LYS A 190 -3.43 -7.83 -4.66
N ALA A 191 -3.69 -6.88 -3.77
CA ALA A 191 -3.23 -6.95 -2.39
C ALA A 191 -3.71 -8.24 -1.68
N LEU A 192 -4.98 -8.63 -1.91
CA LEU A 192 -5.56 -9.85 -1.34
C LEU A 192 -4.95 -11.14 -1.92
N LEU A 193 -4.62 -11.16 -3.22
CA LEU A 193 -3.92 -12.29 -3.84
C LEU A 193 -2.51 -12.49 -3.29
N GLU A 194 -1.84 -11.42 -2.88
CA GLU A 194 -0.53 -11.47 -2.23
C GLU A 194 -0.60 -11.82 -0.75
N TYR A 195 -1.73 -11.56 -0.10
CA TYR A 195 -1.94 -11.78 1.32
C TYR A 195 -2.50 -13.17 1.65
N LEU A 196 -3.45 -13.65 0.85
CA LEU A 196 -4.19 -14.89 1.12
C LEU A 196 -3.62 -16.09 0.36
N PRO A 197 -3.88 -17.32 0.84
CA PRO A 197 -3.64 -18.54 0.06
C PRO A 197 -4.28 -18.44 -1.32
N THR A 198 -3.46 -18.60 -2.36
CA THR A 198 -3.89 -18.45 -3.75
C THR A 198 -3.71 -19.76 -4.51
N ILE A 199 -4.76 -20.21 -5.21
CA ILE A 199 -4.69 -21.33 -6.14
C ILE A 199 -4.57 -20.83 -7.58
N THR A 200 -3.86 -21.58 -8.42
CA THR A 200 -3.82 -21.32 -9.87
C THR A 200 -4.65 -22.37 -10.58
N LEU A 201 -5.65 -21.94 -11.34
CA LEU A 201 -6.55 -22.77 -12.12
C LEU A 201 -5.87 -23.19 -13.45
N LYS A 202 -6.44 -24.17 -14.14
CA LYS A 202 -5.87 -24.72 -15.39
C LYS A 202 -5.75 -23.71 -16.53
N ASP A 203 -6.58 -22.68 -16.52
CA ASP A 203 -6.58 -21.56 -17.47
C ASP A 203 -5.58 -20.45 -17.08
N GLY A 204 -4.80 -20.66 -16.01
CA GLY A 204 -3.83 -19.68 -15.49
C GLY A 204 -4.45 -18.62 -14.57
N CYS A 205 -5.76 -18.70 -14.30
CA CYS A 205 -6.41 -17.78 -13.37
C CYS A 205 -5.95 -18.03 -11.93
N LYS A 206 -5.60 -16.96 -11.22
CA LYS A 206 -5.25 -16.99 -9.80
C LYS A 206 -6.46 -16.62 -8.96
N VAL A 207 -6.74 -17.38 -7.89
CA VAL A 207 -7.88 -17.14 -7.00
C VAL A 207 -7.43 -17.19 -5.55
N ALA A 208 -7.67 -16.10 -4.82
CA ALA A 208 -7.45 -15.99 -3.38
C ALA A 208 -8.62 -16.59 -2.62
N LEU A 209 -8.31 -17.47 -1.67
CA LEU A 209 -9.28 -18.21 -0.88
C LEU A 209 -9.21 -17.81 0.58
N LEU A 210 -10.38 -17.73 1.21
CA LEU A 210 -10.54 -17.57 2.64
C LEU A 210 -11.23 -18.81 3.19
N LEU A 211 -10.60 -19.46 4.15
CA LEU A 211 -11.18 -20.58 4.88
C LEU A 211 -11.96 -20.03 6.07
N GLN A 212 -13.26 -20.29 6.11
CA GLN A 212 -14.12 -19.96 7.24
C GLN A 212 -14.61 -21.25 7.88
N GLY A 213 -14.41 -21.41 9.18
CA GLY A 213 -14.98 -22.51 9.95
C GLY A 213 -15.99 -21.97 10.94
N ASP A 214 -17.12 -22.66 11.11
CA ASP A 214 -17.96 -22.47 12.30
C ASP A 214 -17.55 -23.46 13.41
N GLN A 215 -18.11 -23.27 14.60
CA GLN A 215 -17.91 -24.18 15.74
C GLN A 215 -18.38 -25.63 15.47
N SER A 216 -19.12 -25.88 14.37
CA SER A 216 -19.62 -27.20 13.95
C SER A 216 -18.67 -27.97 13.01
N ARG A 217 -17.43 -27.51 12.84
CA ARG A 217 -16.37 -28.14 11.99
C ARG A 217 -16.64 -28.13 10.48
N LYS A 218 -17.67 -27.41 10.00
CA LYS A 218 -17.85 -27.20 8.56
C LYS A 218 -16.94 -26.08 8.08
N VAL A 219 -15.90 -26.45 7.32
CA VAL A 219 -15.03 -25.50 6.64
C VAL A 219 -15.68 -25.08 5.32
N MET A 220 -15.96 -23.79 5.20
CA MET A 220 -16.41 -23.13 3.98
C MET A 220 -15.24 -22.41 3.33
N ILE A 221 -15.17 -22.47 2.00
CA ILE A 221 -14.14 -21.78 1.22
C ILE A 221 -14.81 -20.62 0.49
N VAL A 222 -14.42 -19.40 0.87
CA VAL A 222 -14.91 -18.15 0.27
C VAL A 222 -13.86 -17.62 -0.70
N LYS A 223 -14.27 -17.31 -1.93
CA LYS A 223 -13.41 -16.68 -2.93
C LYS A 223 -13.43 -15.18 -2.72
N VAL A 224 -12.28 -14.57 -2.46
CA VAL A 224 -12.22 -13.15 -2.09
C VAL A 224 -11.74 -12.29 -3.24
N ALA A 225 -10.72 -12.75 -3.97
CA ALA A 225 -10.12 -12.02 -5.08
C ALA A 225 -9.65 -12.97 -6.18
N MET A 226 -9.54 -12.48 -7.41
CA MET A 226 -9.00 -13.24 -8.53
C MET A 226 -8.23 -12.37 -9.53
N LYS A 227 -7.29 -12.97 -10.26
CA LYS A 227 -6.64 -12.43 -11.46
C LYS A 227 -6.84 -13.41 -12.62
N CYS A 228 -7.53 -12.97 -13.66
CA CYS A 228 -7.74 -13.74 -14.89
C CYS A 228 -7.39 -12.91 -16.13
N ARG A 229 -7.05 -13.59 -17.23
CA ARG A 229 -6.81 -12.92 -18.52
C ARG A 229 -8.06 -12.18 -19.05
N MET A 230 -9.24 -12.75 -18.83
CA MET A 230 -10.52 -12.21 -19.31
C MET A 230 -11.06 -11.03 -18.47
N HIS A 231 -10.82 -11.03 -17.16
CA HIS A 231 -11.46 -10.10 -16.22
C HIS A 231 -10.46 -9.22 -15.48
N GLY A 232 -9.16 -9.40 -15.70
CA GLY A 232 -8.12 -8.75 -14.92
C GLY A 232 -8.22 -9.11 -13.45
N TYR A 233 -7.91 -8.13 -12.60
CA TYR A 233 -8.08 -8.20 -11.15
C TYR A 233 -9.51 -7.90 -10.73
N LYS A 234 -10.11 -8.75 -9.90
CA LYS A 234 -11.50 -8.57 -9.48
C LYS A 234 -11.77 -9.09 -8.08
N LEU A 235 -12.71 -8.46 -7.38
CA LEU A 235 -13.16 -8.86 -6.05
C LEU A 235 -14.45 -9.68 -6.13
N GLY A 236 -14.56 -10.74 -5.32
CA GLY A 236 -15.81 -11.46 -5.08
C GLY A 236 -16.50 -12.04 -6.31
N ILE A 237 -15.78 -12.32 -7.41
CA ILE A 237 -16.39 -12.88 -8.61
C ILE A 237 -16.76 -14.35 -8.42
N ASP A 238 -17.97 -14.68 -8.86
CA ASP A 238 -18.41 -16.05 -8.97
C ASP A 238 -17.83 -16.73 -10.23
N CYS A 239 -16.61 -17.25 -10.14
CA CYS A 239 -16.00 -18.06 -11.20
C CYS A 239 -16.48 -19.52 -11.14
N PRO A 240 -17.20 -20.05 -12.16
CA PRO A 240 -17.71 -21.43 -12.15
C PRO A 240 -16.58 -22.48 -12.14
N ILE A 241 -15.47 -22.20 -12.83
CA ILE A 241 -14.30 -23.08 -12.87
C ILE A 241 -13.69 -23.20 -11.48
N ALA A 242 -13.51 -22.07 -10.78
CA ALA A 242 -13.04 -22.05 -9.40
C ALA A 242 -13.97 -22.85 -8.47
N ASN A 243 -15.29 -22.69 -8.61
CA ASN A 243 -16.26 -23.45 -7.82
C ASN A 243 -16.12 -24.96 -8.00
N SER A 244 -15.95 -25.43 -9.23
CA SER A 244 -15.80 -26.86 -9.53
C SER A 244 -14.50 -27.46 -8.94
N LEU A 245 -13.44 -26.67 -8.86
CA LEU A 245 -12.14 -27.10 -8.31
C LEU A 245 -12.18 -27.10 -6.78
N ILE A 246 -12.76 -26.06 -6.18
CA ILE A 246 -12.96 -25.97 -4.73
C ILE A 246 -13.87 -27.10 -4.25
N SER A 247 -14.98 -27.39 -4.95
CA SER A 247 -15.86 -28.50 -4.60
C SER A 247 -15.15 -29.84 -4.67
N ARG A 248 -14.34 -30.10 -5.71
CA ARG A 248 -13.51 -31.32 -5.80
C ARG A 248 -12.51 -31.46 -4.65
N ILE A 249 -11.87 -30.38 -4.24
CA ILE A 249 -10.92 -30.39 -3.11
C ILE A 249 -11.66 -30.74 -1.80
N LEU A 250 -12.82 -30.14 -1.58
CA LEU A 250 -13.64 -30.39 -0.39
C LEU A 250 -14.25 -31.81 -0.38
N THR A 251 -14.64 -32.36 -1.53
CA THR A 251 -15.22 -33.72 -1.60
C THR A 251 -14.15 -34.82 -1.51
N ASN A 252 -12.92 -34.57 -1.97
CA ASN A 252 -11.85 -35.57 -1.95
C ASN A 252 -11.11 -35.67 -0.60
N GLY A 253 -11.37 -34.76 0.35
CA GLY A 253 -10.82 -34.82 1.72
C GLY A 253 -11.53 -35.83 2.65
N HIS A 254 -12.45 -36.63 2.13
CA HIS A 254 -13.22 -37.64 2.86
C HIS A 254 -12.91 -39.10 2.41
N ALA A 255 -11.79 -39.34 1.74
CA ALA A 255 -11.32 -40.67 1.37
C ALA A 255 -10.05 -41.05 2.14
#